data_AF-A0A1Z8MWN8-F1
#
_entry.id   AF-A0A1Z8MWN8-F1
#
_cell.length_a   1.000
_cell.length_b   1.000
_cell.length_c   1.000
_cell.angle_alpha   90.00
_cell.angle_beta   90.00
_cell.angle_gamma   90.00
#
_symmetry.space_group_name_H-M   'P 1'
#
loop_
_entity.id
_entity.type
_entity.pdbx_description
1 polymer ?
#
loop_
_entity_poly.entity_id
_entity_poly.type
_entity_poly.pdbx_seq_one_letter_code
_entity_poly.pdbx_strand_id
1 'polypeptide(L)' 'MPQEPLLTTEQLAEALKIPETLIRSFRDQGLLPPVAASPEADSSEPRYMRSEVVRSLRQHPEAMDAIRQAMRQS' A
#
# COMPACT_ATOMS: atom_id res chain seq x y z
N MET A 1 -20.00 -11.08 -4.73
CA MET A 1 -19.16 -10.27 -3.81
C MET A 1 -18.64 -9.08 -4.61
N PRO A 2 -18.74 -7.83 -4.13
CA PRO A 2 -18.13 -6.69 -4.83
C PRO A 2 -16.61 -6.92 -4.90
N GLN A 3 -16.03 -6.84 -6.10
CA GLN A 3 -14.58 -6.90 -6.27
C GLN A 3 -14.00 -5.56 -5.78
N GLU A 4 -13.06 -5.59 -4.84
CA GLU A 4 -12.36 -4.38 -4.41
C GLU A 4 -11.54 -3.79 -5.59
N PRO A 5 -11.57 -2.46 -5.79
CA PRO A 5 -10.80 -1.83 -6.85
C PRO A 5 -9.30 -1.93 -6.56
N LEU A 6 -8.53 -2.17 -7.62
CA LEU A 6 -7.07 -2.10 -7.60
C LEU A 6 -6.62 -0.64 -7.60
N LEU A 7 -5.96 -0.23 -6.52
CA LEU A 7 -5.47 1.12 -6.28
C LEU A 7 -4.00 1.26 -6.71
N THR A 8 -3.63 2.42 -7.25
CA THR A 8 -2.21 2.80 -7.42
C THR A 8 -1.59 3.19 -6.08
N THR A 9 -0.28 3.39 -6.04
CA THR A 9 0.43 3.87 -4.84
C THR A 9 -0.19 5.17 -4.30
N GLU A 10 -0.49 6.13 -5.19
CA GLU A 10 -1.11 7.41 -4.84
C GLU A 10 -2.53 7.22 -4.26
N GLN A 11 -3.39 6.46 -4.95
CA GLN A 11 -4.76 6.21 -4.48
C GLN A 11 -4.78 5.44 -3.15
N LEU A 12 -3.81 4.54 -2.95
CA LEU A 12 -3.65 3.81 -1.70
C LEU A 12 -3.20 4.75 -0.57
N ALA A 13 -2.30 5.70 -0.86
CA ALA A 13 -1.85 6.74 0.09
C ALA A 13 -3.04 7.56 0.58
N GLU A 14 -3.86 8.04 -0.34
CA GLU A 14 -5.07 8.80 -0.01
C GLU A 14 -6.09 7.95 0.77
N ALA A 15 -6.35 6.72 0.33
CA ALA A 15 -7.31 5.83 0.98
C ALA A 15 -6.90 5.43 2.40
N LEU A 16 -5.60 5.34 2.67
CA LEU A 16 -5.04 5.04 3.99
C LEU A 16 -4.71 6.30 4.80
N LYS A 17 -4.75 7.49 4.19
CA LYS A 17 -4.33 8.77 4.77
C LYS A 17 -2.89 8.72 5.31
N ILE A 18 -2.00 8.11 4.54
CA ILE A 18 -0.57 8.05 4.86
C ILE A 18 0.25 8.62 3.70
N PRO A 19 1.48 9.10 3.95
CA PRO A 19 2.33 9.61 2.89
C PRO A 19 2.65 8.53 1.85
N GLU A 20 2.64 8.88 0.57
CA GLU A 20 3.00 7.97 -0.51
C GLU A 20 4.43 7.41 -0.35
N THR A 21 5.35 8.24 0.16
CA THR A 21 6.73 7.84 0.47
C THR A 21 6.79 6.66 1.44
N LEU A 22 5.85 6.59 2.38
CA LEU A 22 5.74 5.49 3.35
C LEU A 22 5.33 4.19 2.65
N ILE A 23 4.37 4.27 1.72
CA ILE A 23 3.93 3.12 0.93
C ILE A 23 5.05 2.60 0.03
N ARG A 24 5.78 3.50 -0.64
CA ARG A 24 6.98 3.13 -1.42
C ARG A 24 8.01 2.44 -0.54
N SER A 25 8.27 2.97 0.65
CA SER A 25 9.19 2.36 1.62
C SER A 25 8.74 0.97 2.05
N PHE A 26 7.45 0.78 2.36
CA PHE A 26 6.91 -0.54 2.72
C PHE A 26 6.99 -1.54 1.56
N ARG A 27 6.76 -1.09 0.33
CA ARG A 27 6.97 -1.91 -0.87
C ARG A 27 8.43 -2.34 -0.99
N ASP A 28 9.37 -1.40 -0.88
CA ASP A 28 10.80 -1.68 -1.02
C ASP A 28 11.32 -2.59 0.12
N GLN A 29 10.66 -2.58 1.28
CA GLN A 29 10.87 -3.51 2.39
C GLN A 29 10.18 -4.87 2.22
N GLY A 30 9.40 -5.07 1.13
CA GLY A 30 8.67 -6.31 0.88
C GLY A 30 7.43 -6.52 1.76
N LEU A 31 6.96 -5.47 2.44
CA LEU A 31 5.81 -5.51 3.36
C LEU A 31 4.46 -5.41 2.63
N LEU A 32 4.46 -4.99 1.37
CA LEU A 32 3.26 -4.85 0.55
C LEU A 32 3.29 -5.83 -0.61
N PRO A 33 2.37 -6.83 -0.67
CA PRO A 33 2.26 -7.69 -1.83
C PRO A 33 1.57 -6.92 -2.98
N PRO A 34 2.25 -6.69 -4.13
CA PRO A 34 1.57 -6.15 -5.31
C PRO A 34 0.60 -7.22 -5.86
N VAL A 35 -0.65 -6.85 -6.09
CA VAL A 35 -1.73 -7.80 -6.45
C VAL A 35 -1.68 -8.20 -7.92
N ALA A 36 -1.04 -7.40 -8.77
CA ALA A 36 -0.83 -7.77 -10.16
C ALA A 36 0.39 -7.05 -10.73
N ALA A 37 1.44 -7.81 -11.02
CA ALA A 37 2.18 -7.58 -12.25
C ALA A 37 1.32 -8.16 -13.37
N SER A 38 0.27 -7.45 -13.81
CA SER A 38 -0.48 -7.88 -14.98
C SER A 38 0.48 -7.91 -16.17
N PRO A 39 0.67 -9.05 -16.86
CA PRO A 39 1.62 -9.17 -17.96
C PRO A 39 1.26 -8.34 -19.20
N GLU A 40 0.09 -7.67 -19.20
CA GLU A 40 -0.47 -6.97 -20.37
C GLU A 40 -0.69 -5.47 -20.17
N ALA A 41 -0.16 -4.86 -19.10
CA ALA A 41 -0.15 -3.41 -18.97
C ALA A 41 1.28 -2.89 -19.09
N ASP A 42 1.54 -2.19 -20.18
CA ASP A 42 2.68 -1.31 -20.45
C ASP A 42 2.81 -0.15 -19.43
N SER A 43 2.25 -0.29 -18.22
CA SER A 43 2.25 0.69 -17.14
C SER A 43 3.07 0.16 -15.98
N SER A 44 4.28 0.68 -15.83
CA SER A 44 5.30 0.34 -14.83
C SER A 44 4.92 0.57 -13.35
N GLU A 45 3.64 0.77 -13.04
CA GLU A 45 3.18 1.12 -11.70
C GLU A 45 2.48 -0.04 -10.98
N PRO A 46 2.94 -0.40 -9.76
CA PRO A 46 2.35 -1.46 -8.98
C PRO A 46 0.94 -1.12 -8.52
N ARG A 47 0.05 -2.11 -8.55
CA ARG A 47 -1.32 -1.99 -8.06
C ARG A 47 -1.56 -2.83 -6.81
N TYR A 48 -2.40 -2.30 -5.94
CA TYR A 48 -2.65 -2.85 -4.61
C TYR A 48 -4.15 -2.95 -4.32
N MET A 49 -4.53 -4.00 -3.59
CA MET A 49 -5.83 -4.03 -2.93
C MET A 49 -5.69 -3.47 -1.53
N ARG A 50 -6.60 -2.55 -1.17
CA ARG A 50 -6.59 -1.92 0.15
C ARG A 50 -6.68 -2.96 1.27
N SER A 51 -7.59 -3.93 1.17
CA SER A 51 -7.75 -4.98 2.17
C SER A 51 -6.50 -5.83 2.37
N GLU A 52 -5.85 -6.27 1.29
CA GLU A 52 -4.60 -7.03 1.32
C GLU A 52 -3.46 -6.22 1.96
N VAL A 53 -3.33 -4.94 1.58
CA VAL A 53 -2.35 -4.02 2.17
C VAL A 53 -2.58 -3.86 3.67
N VAL A 54 -3.82 -3.55 4.08
CA VAL A 54 -4.15 -3.39 5.50
C VAL A 54 -3.91 -4.67 6.28
N ARG A 55 -4.24 -5.83 5.69
CA ARG A 55 -3.98 -7.14 6.28
C ARG A 55 -2.48 -7.37 6.47
N SER A 56 -1.67 -7.07 5.45
CA SER A 56 -0.21 -7.20 5.50
C SER A 56 0.38 -6.27 6.56
N LEU A 57 0.06 -4.97 6.51
CA LEU A 57 0.53 -3.98 7.49
C LEU A 57 0.19 -4.37 8.92
N ARG A 58 -0.98 -4.95 9.19
CA ARG A 58 -1.36 -5.43 10.53
C ARG A 58 -0.51 -6.60 11.03
N GLN A 59 0.09 -7.39 10.14
CA GLN A 59 1.02 -8.47 10.50
C GLN A 59 2.41 -7.93 10.85
N HIS A 60 2.70 -6.67 10.49
CA HIS A 60 3.98 -6.02 10.70
C HIS A 60 3.86 -4.85 11.69
N PRO A 61 4.11 -5.06 12.99
CA PRO A 61 3.97 -4.02 14.01
C PRO A 61 4.86 -2.79 13.73
N GLU A 62 6.05 -2.99 13.17
CA GLU A 62 6.96 -1.93 12.74
C GLU A 62 6.35 -1.00 11.68
N ALA A 63 5.59 -1.55 10.72
CA ALA A 63 4.92 -0.79 9.68
C ALA A 63 3.76 0.04 10.28
N MET A 64 3.02 -0.56 11.21
CA MET A 64 1.97 0.14 11.95
C MET A 64 2.52 1.30 12.80
N ASP A 65 3.67 1.12 13.45
CA ASP A 65 4.32 2.20 14.19
C ASP A 65 4.86 3.30 13.29
N ALA A 66 5.43 2.97 12.13
CA ALA A 66 5.83 3.96 11.12
C ALA A 66 4.63 4.77 10.60
N ILE A 67 3.47 4.14 10.36
CA ILE A 67 2.22 4.83 10.02
C ILE A 67 1.79 5.79 11.14
N ARG A 68 1.80 5.32 12.39
CA ARG A 68 1.43 6.15 13.54
C ARG A 68 2.36 7.35 13.70
N GLN A 69 3.67 7.17 13.50
CA GLN A 69 4.63 8.26 13.55
C GLN A 69 4.39 9.28 12.43
N ALA A 70 4.18 8.81 11.19
CA ALA A 70 3.87 9.66 10.05
C ALA A 70 2.59 10.49 10.28
N MET A 71 1.55 9.89 10.88
CA MET A 71 0.32 10.59 11.23
C MET A 71 0.47 11.65 12.35
N ARG A 72 1.50 11.55 13.20
CA ARG A 72 1.75 12.55 14.26
C ARG A 72 2.49 13.78 13.77
N GLN A 73 3.21 13.67 12.65
CA GLN A 73 4.00 14.76 12.08
C GLN A 73 3.23 15.54 10.99
N SER A 74 2.03 15.09 10.64
CA SER A 74 1.21 15.64 9.56
C SER A 74 0.02 16.46 10.06
#